data_AF-A0A933MSD5-F1
#
_entry.id   AF-A0A933MSD5-F1
#
_cell.length_a   1.000
_cell.length_b   1.000
_cell.length_c   1.000
_cell.angle_alpha   90.00
_cell.angle_beta   90.00
_cell.angle_gamma   90.00
#
_symmetry.space_group_name_H-M   'P 1'
#
loop_
_entity.id
_entity.type
_entity.pdbx_description
1 polymer ?
#
loop_
_entity_poly.entity_id
_entity_poly.type
_entity_poly.pdbx_seq_one_letter_code
_entity_poly.pdbx_strand_id
1 'polypeptide(L)' 'MTKMPQAGKPAGFIGSESFPYSDAFMGHAMRPENVGLMETPDGCGALADTSGYKMEIHLRIVNGRSEEAEVFGAP' A
#
# COMPACT_ATOMS: atom_id res chain seq x y z
N MET A 1 23.44 -27.66 -19.01
CA MET A 1 21.98 -27.64 -18.81
C MET A 1 21.58 -26.22 -18.47
N THR A 2 21.04 -25.48 -19.44
CA THR A 2 20.69 -24.06 -19.28
C THR A 2 19.30 -23.98 -18.64
N LYS A 3 19.20 -23.43 -17.43
CA LYS A 3 17.90 -23.15 -16.79
C LYS A 3 17.26 -21.98 -17.53
N MET A 4 16.14 -22.23 -18.21
CA MET A 4 15.31 -21.16 -18.74
C MET A 4 14.65 -20.41 -17.58
N PRO A 5 14.57 -19.07 -17.61
CA PRO A 5 13.79 -18.33 -16.63
C PRO A 5 12.32 -18.72 -16.80
N GLN A 6 11.73 -19.24 -15.72
CA GLN A 6 10.30 -19.51 -15.64
C GLN A 6 9.58 -18.17 -15.87
N ALA A 7 8.77 -18.09 -16.92
CA ALA A 7 7.95 -16.92 -17.19
C ALA A 7 7.10 -16.65 -15.95
N GLY A 8 7.39 -15.54 -15.26
CA GLY A 8 6.63 -15.12 -14.09
C GLY A 8 5.17 -15.00 -14.48
N LYS A 9 4.30 -15.72 -13.76
CA LYS A 9 2.85 -15.55 -13.88
C LYS A 9 2.54 -14.04 -13.81
N PRO A 10 1.73 -13.49 -14.74
CA PRO A 10 1.26 -12.12 -14.57
C PRO A 10 0.53 -12.03 -13.23
N ALA A 11 0.90 -11.04 -12.41
CA ALA A 11 0.19 -10.76 -11.17
C ALA A 11 -1.29 -10.57 -11.55
N GLY A 12 -2.16 -11.41 -11.00
CA GLY A 12 -3.59 -11.39 -11.30
C GLY A 12 -4.20 -10.03 -10.96
N PHE A 13 -5.21 -9.64 -11.73
CA PHE A 13 -5.96 -8.42 -11.49
C PHE A 13 -6.62 -8.45 -10.09
N ILE A 14 -6.57 -7.31 -9.39
CA ILE A 14 -7.19 -7.13 -8.08
C ILE A 14 -8.70 -7.39 -8.23
N GLY A 15 -9.21 -8.44 -7.56
CA GLY A 15 -10.61 -8.88 -7.65
C GLY A 15 -10.89 -10.09 -8.56
N SER A 16 -9.87 -10.72 -9.15
CA SER A 16 -10.04 -12.00 -9.87
C SER A 16 -10.07 -13.20 -8.92
N GLU A 17 -10.88 -14.23 -9.22
CA GLU A 17 -10.96 -15.50 -8.47
C GLU A 17 -9.58 -16.18 -8.29
N SER A 18 -8.63 -15.88 -9.17
CA SER A 18 -7.26 -16.40 -9.13
C SER A 18 -6.34 -15.74 -8.11
N PHE A 19 -6.80 -14.70 -7.40
CA PHE A 19 -6.05 -14.05 -6.33
C PHE A 19 -6.74 -14.34 -4.99
N PRO A 20 -6.36 -15.41 -4.27
CA PRO A 20 -6.87 -15.62 -2.93
C PRO A 20 -6.28 -14.54 -2.04
N TYR A 21 -7.05 -13.47 -1.79
CA TYR A 21 -6.72 -12.55 -0.72
C TYR A 21 -6.71 -13.36 0.58
N SER A 22 -5.60 -13.27 1.31
CA SER A 22 -5.60 -13.79 2.67
C SER A 22 -6.64 -13.05 3.50
N ASP A 23 -7.21 -13.72 4.49
CA ASP A 23 -8.15 -13.09 5.42
C ASP A 23 -7.53 -11.85 6.08
N ALA A 24 -6.21 -11.86 6.30
CA ALA A 24 -5.45 -10.72 6.80
C ALA A 24 -5.50 -9.51 5.83
N PHE A 25 -5.32 -9.74 4.53
CA PHE A 25 -5.42 -8.67 3.54
C PHE A 25 -6.83 -8.07 3.52
N MET A 26 -7.86 -8.93 3.48
CA MET A 26 -9.25 -8.47 3.47
C MET A 26 -9.62 -7.73 4.76
N GLY A 27 -9.08 -8.18 5.90
CA GLY A 27 -9.23 -7.51 7.18
C GLY A 27 -8.75 -6.07 7.14
N HIS A 28 -7.54 -5.84 6.63
CA HIS A 28 -6.99 -4.49 6.49
C HIS A 28 -7.71 -3.64 5.44
N ALA A 29 -8.10 -4.23 4.30
CA ALA A 29 -8.81 -3.50 3.24
C ALA A 29 -10.19 -3.00 3.71
N MET A 30 -10.91 -3.81 4.49
CA MET A 30 -12.25 -3.48 4.98
C MET A 30 -12.23 -2.62 6.25
N ARG A 31 -11.15 -2.69 7.03
CA ARG A 31 -10.98 -1.97 8.29
C ARG A 31 -9.55 -1.44 8.37
N PRO A 32 -9.20 -0.44 7.53
CA PRO A 32 -7.86 0.10 7.53
C PRO A 32 -7.59 0.84 8.84
N GLU A 33 -6.40 0.64 9.36
CA GLU A 33 -5.87 1.39 10.50
C GLU A 33 -5.06 2.58 9.97
N ASN A 34 -4.96 3.65 10.77
CA ASN A 34 -4.17 4.84 10.46
C ASN A 34 -4.58 5.53 9.15
N VAL A 35 -5.90 5.72 8.99
CA VAL A 35 -6.44 6.49 7.86
C VAL A 35 -6.71 7.91 8.30
N GLY A 36 -6.01 8.85 7.70
CA GLY A 36 -6.08 10.24 8.10
C GLY A 36 -5.12 11.14 7.36
N LEU A 37 -5.27 12.43 7.63
CA LEU A 37 -4.32 13.46 7.24
C LEU A 37 -3.64 13.98 8.50
N MET A 38 -2.32 13.92 8.52
CA MET A 38 -1.52 14.58 9.55
C MET A 38 -1.30 16.04 9.17
N GLU A 39 -1.57 16.98 10.09
CA GLU A 39 -1.46 18.43 9.82
C GLU A 39 -0.01 18.89 9.57
N THR A 40 0.97 18.28 10.26
CA THR A 40 2.39 18.71 10.22
C THR A 40 3.35 17.51 10.19
N PRO A 41 3.34 16.71 9.12
CA PRO A 41 4.21 15.54 9.02
C PRO A 41 5.69 15.95 8.90
N ASP A 42 6.59 15.12 9.43
CA ASP A 42 8.03 15.27 9.25
C ASP A 42 8.48 14.72 7.89
N GLY A 43 7.72 13.78 7.33
CA GLY A 43 7.93 13.24 5.99
C GLY A 43 6.61 12.94 5.28
N CYS A 44 6.55 13.23 3.99
CA CYS A 44 5.43 12.88 3.13
C CYS A 44 5.92 12.15 1.87
N GLY A 45 5.09 11.22 1.38
CA GLY A 45 5.33 10.52 0.13
C GLY A 45 4.00 10.19 -0.55
N ALA A 46 3.85 10.60 -1.80
CA ALA A 46 2.65 10.34 -2.59
C ALA A 46 2.96 9.36 -3.72
N LEU A 47 2.07 8.40 -3.91
CA LEU A 47 2.05 7.51 -5.05
C LEU A 47 0.79 7.81 -5.88
N ALA A 48 1.01 8.14 -7.15
CA ALA A 48 -0.04 8.23 -8.13
C ALA A 48 0.23 7.17 -9.20
N ASP A 49 -0.76 6.35 -9.49
CA ASP A 49 -0.68 5.37 -10.56
C ASP A 49 -1.71 5.66 -11.66
N THR A 50 -1.70 4.85 -12.71
CA THR A 50 -2.61 5.00 -13.86
C THR A 50 -4.04 4.55 -13.56
N SER A 51 -4.31 3.96 -12.39
CA SER A 51 -5.64 3.49 -12.01
C SER A 51 -6.54 4.62 -11.51
N GLY A 52 -5.97 5.79 -11.23
CA GLY A 52 -6.68 6.97 -10.71
C GLY A 52 -6.60 7.09 -9.19
N TYR A 53 -6.33 5.98 -8.48
CA TYR A 53 -6.12 6.01 -7.04
C TYR A 53 -4.86 6.78 -6.67
N LYS A 54 -5.01 7.65 -5.67
CA LYS A 54 -3.90 8.37 -5.05
C LYS A 54 -3.75 7.92 -3.62
N MET A 55 -2.53 7.59 -3.25
CA MET A 55 -2.17 7.33 -1.85
C MET A 55 -1.08 8.30 -1.42
N GLU A 56 -1.25 8.87 -0.24
CA GLU A 56 -0.24 9.70 0.42
C GLU A 56 0.04 9.15 1.81
N ILE A 57 1.31 9.06 2.16
CA ILE A 57 1.77 8.59 3.48
C ILE A 57 2.43 9.75 4.19
N HIS A 58 1.97 10.03 5.40
CA HIS A 58 2.51 11.02 6.32
C HIS A 58 3.21 10.32 7.48
N LEU A 59 4.41 10.76 7.86
CA LEU A 59 5.20 10.18 8.95
C LEU A 59 5.56 11.23 10.01
N ARG A 60 5.49 10.83 11.28
CA ARG A 60 6.08 11.54 12.43
C ARG A 60 7.36 10.84 12.86
N ILE A 61 8.47 11.58 12.87
CA ILE A 61 9.79 11.05 13.21
C ILE A 61 10.26 11.62 14.55
N VAL A 62 10.52 10.75 15.52
CA VAL A 62 11.07 11.12 16.83
C VAL A 62 12.38 10.36 17.03
N ASN A 63 13.47 11.09 17.31
CA ASN A 63 14.80 10.50 17.53
C ASN A 63 15.25 9.55 16.40
N GLY A 64 14.91 9.87 15.14
CA GLY A 64 15.25 9.06 13.97
C GLY A 64 14.40 7.81 13.76
N ARG A 65 13.28 7.65 14.47
CA ARG A 65 12.33 6.54 14.29
C ARG A 65 10.95 7.06 13.92
N SER A 66 10.22 6.28 13.13
CA SER A 66 8.79 6.53 12.87
C SER A 66 7.99 6.16 14.11
N GLU A 67 7.29 7.12 14.69
CA GLU A 67 6.39 6.90 15.84
C GLU A 67 4.93 6.89 15.41
N GLU A 68 4.56 7.68 14.41
CA GLU A 68 3.22 7.70 13.84
C GLU A 68 3.30 7.71 12.32
N ALA A 69 2.31 7.08 11.69
CA ALA A 69 2.12 7.07 10.25
C ALA A 69 0.63 7.19 9.97
N GLU A 70 0.25 8.05 9.03
CA GLU A 70 -1.12 8.19 8.55
C GLU A 70 -1.13 8.02 7.03
N VAL A 71 -2.12 7.29 6.52
CA VAL A 71 -2.30 7.07 5.08
C VAL A 71 -3.59 7.72 4.64
N PHE A 72 -3.48 8.61 3.67
CA PHE A 72 -4.59 9.25 3.00
C PHE A 72 -4.79 8.65 1.62
N GLY A 73 -5.99 8.12 1.36
CA GLY A 73 -6.40 7.63 0.05
C GLY A 73 -7.47 8.53 -0.56
N ALA A 74 -7.27 9.00 -1.78
CA ALA A 74 -8.30 9.69 -2.57
C ALA A 74 -8.60 8.91 -3.86
N PRO A 75 -9.88 8.85 -4.28
CA PRO A 75 -10.26 8.29 -5.58
C PRO A 75 -9.79 9.17 -6.75
#